data_AF-A0A6A6MSJ8-F1
#
_entry.id   AF-A0A6A6MSJ8-F1
#
_cell.length_a   1.000
_cell.length_b   1.000
_cell.length_c   1.000
_cell.angle_alpha   90.00
_cell.angle_beta   90.00
_cell.angle_gamma   90.00
#
_symmetry.space_group_name_H-M   'P 1'
#
loop_
_entity.id
_entity.type
_entity.pdbx_description
1 polymer ?
#
loop_
_entity_poly.entity_id
_entity_poly.type
_entity_poly.pdbx_seq_one_letter_code
_entity_poly.pdbx_strand_id
1 'polypeptide(L)'
;MGRNSLVVVHGQAHERLRSFVSNSINRPDALQLIAACVQPRLVSASTRGLNLLTLQNIGKLFASLEPGPILDSLDKLYDGMLKGIRAYPLNFPGTASHHAIQCRKKLEAIFRVELEKKKKEEEQSNRVGTTNDLMDGLMQMIDEEGNQLSDQEVLDNIISLIIGEENLAMWKKKKGDFITIEDVSELKYTNKVVEETIRSANVSGFIFRLVTKEVEYKGYRIPKNWKVIIWLRYLHTNTENFEDPLCFNPERWNVPARPGTYLVFGGGPRICAGNMLARMQLAILLHHLSVGYKWELLNPDAKMIYLPNPAPADGAEIAFSKI
;
A
#
# COMPACT_ATOMS: atom_id res chain seq x y z
N MET A 1 -5.28 -19.54 -1.91
CA MET A 1 -3.84 -19.31 -2.18
C MET A 1 -3.21 -20.50 -2.91
N GLY A 2 -2.10 -20.31 -3.63
CA GLY A 2 -1.37 -21.38 -4.30
C GLY A 2 -0.47 -22.18 -3.37
N ARG A 3 -0.32 -23.49 -3.61
CA ARG A 3 0.43 -24.43 -2.73
C ARG A 3 1.92 -24.06 -2.60
N ASN A 4 2.50 -23.46 -3.64
CA ASN A 4 3.90 -23.05 -3.69
C ASN A 4 4.12 -21.55 -3.39
N SER A 5 3.07 -20.85 -2.92
CA SER A 5 3.18 -19.42 -2.62
C SER A 5 3.95 -19.17 -1.33
N LEU A 6 4.59 -18.00 -1.23
CA LEU A 6 5.33 -17.56 -0.04
C LEU A 6 4.49 -17.62 1.25
N VAL A 7 3.17 -17.43 1.14
CA VAL A 7 2.22 -17.50 2.26
C VAL A 7 2.01 -18.92 2.76
N VAL A 8 2.15 -19.94 1.90
CA VAL A 8 1.80 -21.34 2.19
C VAL A 8 3.03 -22.21 2.47
N VAL A 9 4.17 -21.97 1.82
CA VAL A 9 5.37 -22.80 2.03
C VAL A 9 6.02 -22.55 3.40
N HIS A 10 6.82 -23.50 3.90
CA HIS A 10 7.53 -23.44 5.19
C HIS A 10 9.01 -23.87 5.06
N GLY A 11 9.80 -23.67 6.12
CA GLY A 11 11.21 -24.09 6.19
C GLY A 11 12.08 -23.47 5.08
N GLN A 12 13.03 -24.25 4.56
CA GLN A 12 13.99 -23.80 3.54
C GLN A 12 13.31 -23.26 2.26
N ALA A 13 12.19 -23.85 1.83
CA ALA A 13 11.43 -23.36 0.68
C ALA A 13 10.89 -21.94 0.90
N HIS A 14 10.43 -21.67 2.13
CA HIS A 14 10.02 -20.32 2.53
C HIS A 14 11.20 -19.37 2.60
N GLU A 15 12.30 -19.75 3.25
CA GLU A 15 13.51 -18.92 3.38
C GLU A 15 14.06 -18.50 2.02
N ARG A 16 14.14 -19.44 1.07
CA ARG A 16 14.59 -19.17 -0.30
C ARG A 16 13.69 -18.16 -1.01
N LEU A 17 12.38 -18.39 -1.02
CA LEU A 17 11.42 -17.48 -1.67
C LEU A 17 11.38 -16.11 -1.00
N ARG A 18 11.43 -16.09 0.34
CA ARG A 18 11.46 -14.84 1.12
C ARG A 18 12.71 -14.06 0.77
N SER A 19 13.89 -14.66 0.85
CA SER A 19 15.17 -14.00 0.55
C SER A 19 15.13 -13.33 -0.83
N PHE A 20 14.73 -14.09 -1.86
CA PHE A 20 14.59 -13.56 -3.22
C PHE A 20 13.65 -12.34 -3.27
N VAL A 21 12.40 -12.50 -2.83
CA VAL A 21 11.40 -11.41 -2.87
C VAL A 21 11.88 -10.18 -2.10
N SER A 22 12.48 -10.37 -0.93
CA SER A 22 13.01 -9.28 -0.09
C SER A 22 14.08 -8.50 -0.83
N ASN A 23 15.04 -9.21 -1.41
CA ASN A 23 16.19 -8.60 -2.06
C ASN A 23 15.77 -7.88 -3.34
N SER A 24 14.72 -8.35 -4.01
CA SER A 24 14.18 -7.69 -5.20
C SER A 24 13.45 -6.38 -4.92
N ILE A 25 12.95 -6.15 -3.70
CA ILE A 25 12.08 -4.98 -3.43
C ILE A 25 12.49 -4.10 -2.25
N ASN A 26 13.43 -4.54 -1.41
CA ASN A 26 13.83 -3.79 -0.21
C ASN A 26 15.31 -3.34 -0.21
N ARG A 27 16.09 -3.72 -1.22
CA ARG A 27 17.46 -3.17 -1.32
C ARG A 27 17.40 -1.69 -1.70
N PRO A 28 18.36 -0.85 -1.26
CA PRO A 28 18.37 0.57 -1.58
C PRO A 28 18.30 0.86 -3.09
N ASP A 29 19.11 0.16 -3.89
CA ASP A 29 19.12 0.25 -5.35
C ASP A 29 17.76 -0.13 -5.97
N ALA A 30 17.14 -1.21 -5.47
CA ALA A 30 15.82 -1.63 -5.92
C ALA A 30 14.73 -0.60 -5.55
N LEU A 31 14.74 -0.08 -4.33
CA LEU A 31 13.78 0.93 -3.88
C LEU A 31 13.90 2.22 -4.71
N GLN A 32 15.13 2.65 -5.01
CA GLN A 32 15.38 3.83 -5.85
C GLN A 32 14.84 3.64 -7.28
N LEU A 33 15.10 2.48 -7.89
CA LEU A 33 14.55 2.13 -9.21
C LEU A 33 13.02 2.07 -9.19
N ILE A 34 12.44 1.50 -8.13
CA ILE A 34 10.99 1.43 -7.97
C ILE A 34 10.41 2.84 -7.82
N ALA A 35 10.98 3.70 -6.98
CA ALA A 35 10.54 5.09 -6.78
C ALA A 35 10.48 5.85 -8.10
N ALA A 36 11.57 5.79 -8.89
CA ALA A 36 11.64 6.41 -10.21
C ALA A 36 10.59 5.88 -11.20
N CYS A 37 10.22 4.60 -11.08
CA CYS A 37 9.22 3.95 -11.94
C CYS A 37 7.77 4.30 -11.55
N VAL A 38 7.48 4.47 -10.25
CA VAL A 38 6.11 4.71 -9.76
C VAL A 38 5.74 6.18 -9.74
N GLN A 39 6.69 7.08 -9.46
CA GLN A 39 6.42 8.50 -9.30
C GLN A 39 5.75 9.19 -10.50
N PRO A 40 6.16 8.94 -11.75
CA PRO A 40 5.44 9.50 -12.90
C PRO A 40 3.96 9.16 -12.90
N ARG A 41 3.60 7.93 -12.50
CA ARG A 41 2.20 7.49 -12.43
C ARG A 41 1.46 8.07 -11.24
N LEU A 42 2.14 8.21 -10.09
CA LEU A 42 1.56 8.86 -8.91
C LEU A 42 1.18 10.32 -9.21
N VAL A 43 2.03 11.03 -9.97
CA VAL A 43 1.79 12.42 -10.37
C VAL A 43 0.77 12.53 -11.51
N SER A 44 0.80 11.62 -12.50
CA SER A 44 -0.13 11.64 -13.65
C SER A 44 -1.52 11.14 -13.32
N ALA A 45 -1.68 10.36 -12.25
CA ALA A 45 -2.98 9.93 -11.76
C ALA A 45 -3.67 11.09 -11.03
N SER A 46 -3.93 12.17 -11.75
CA SER A 46 -4.96 13.12 -11.36
C SER A 46 -6.27 12.33 -11.24
N THR A 47 -6.82 12.26 -10.03
CA THR A 47 -8.21 11.92 -9.73
C THR A 47 -8.74 10.50 -10.02
N ARG A 48 -7.91 9.48 -10.28
CA ARG A 48 -8.37 8.07 -10.39
C ARG A 48 -7.98 7.25 -9.15
N GLY A 49 -8.96 6.56 -8.56
CA GLY A 49 -8.89 5.92 -7.24
C GLY A 49 -7.58 5.16 -6.93
N LEU A 50 -7.08 5.36 -5.71
CA LEU A 50 -5.80 4.88 -5.17
C LEU A 50 -5.53 3.36 -5.34
N ASN A 51 -6.59 2.54 -5.38
CA ASN A 51 -6.50 1.10 -5.58
C ASN A 51 -5.99 0.72 -6.98
N LEU A 52 -6.45 1.43 -8.01
CA LEU A 52 -6.02 1.20 -9.39
C LEU A 52 -4.52 1.53 -9.52
N LEU A 53 -4.10 2.66 -8.99
CA LEU A 53 -2.70 3.13 -9.00
C LEU A 53 -1.73 2.11 -8.37
N THR A 54 -2.14 1.48 -7.26
CA THR A 54 -1.36 0.43 -6.60
C THR A 54 -1.20 -0.80 -7.50
N LEU A 55 -2.27 -1.25 -8.16
CA LEU A 55 -2.21 -2.39 -9.07
C LEU A 55 -1.39 -2.08 -10.32
N GLN A 56 -1.48 -0.85 -10.87
CA GLN A 56 -0.68 -0.44 -12.01
C GLN A 56 0.81 -0.46 -11.70
N ASN A 57 1.18 0.02 -10.50
CA ASN A 57 2.56 -0.05 -10.01
C ASN A 57 3.02 -1.50 -9.86
N ILE A 58 2.21 -2.38 -9.25
CA ILE A 58 2.54 -3.81 -9.13
C ILE A 58 2.66 -4.47 -10.53
N GLY A 59 1.74 -4.19 -11.45
CA GLY A 59 1.75 -4.72 -12.81
C GLY A 59 3.01 -4.33 -13.57
N LYS A 60 3.44 -3.06 -13.48
CA LYS A 60 4.71 -2.61 -14.06
C LYS A 60 5.91 -3.24 -13.38
N LEU A 61 5.95 -3.28 -12.04
CA LEU A 61 7.11 -3.77 -11.30
C LEU A 61 7.34 -5.27 -11.48
N PHE A 62 6.28 -6.09 -11.45
CA PHE A 62 6.41 -7.54 -11.48
C PHE A 62 6.29 -8.14 -12.88
N ALA A 63 5.56 -7.47 -13.79
CA ALA A 63 5.26 -8.00 -15.11
C ALA A 63 5.54 -7.01 -16.26
N SER A 64 6.10 -5.84 -15.98
CA SER A 64 6.35 -4.79 -16.99
C SER A 64 5.09 -4.35 -17.74
N LEU A 65 3.91 -4.48 -17.12
CA LEU A 65 2.64 -4.12 -17.73
C LEU A 65 2.44 -2.60 -17.74
N GLU A 66 1.97 -2.09 -18.87
CA GLU A 66 1.50 -0.71 -19.01
C GLU A 66 -0.02 -0.61 -18.82
N PRO A 67 -0.55 0.59 -18.49
CA PRO A 67 -1.97 0.84 -18.47
C PRO A 67 -2.67 0.41 -19.75
N GLY A 68 -3.78 -0.32 -19.62
CA GLY A 68 -4.54 -0.82 -20.75
C GLY A 68 -5.45 -2.01 -20.40
N PRO A 69 -6.10 -2.62 -21.41
CA PRO A 69 -7.16 -3.61 -21.20
C PRO A 69 -6.75 -4.84 -20.39
N ILE A 70 -5.48 -5.23 -20.47
CA ILE A 70 -4.91 -6.35 -19.69
C ILE A 70 -4.93 -6.00 -18.21
N LEU A 71 -4.50 -4.79 -17.85
CA LEU A 71 -4.39 -4.33 -16.47
C LEU A 71 -5.77 -4.10 -15.85
N ASP A 72 -6.72 -3.56 -16.62
CA ASP A 72 -8.13 -3.42 -16.19
C ASP A 72 -8.78 -4.79 -15.96
N SER A 73 -8.42 -5.78 -16.79
CA SER A 73 -8.86 -7.17 -16.60
C SER A 73 -8.22 -7.79 -15.35
N LEU A 74 -6.93 -7.52 -15.10
CA LEU A 74 -6.25 -7.96 -13.89
C LEU A 74 -6.89 -7.37 -12.64
N ASP A 75 -7.29 -6.10 -12.65
CA ASP A 75 -7.95 -5.42 -11.52
C ASP A 75 -9.25 -6.10 -11.12
N LYS A 76 -10.16 -6.28 -12.08
CA LYS A 76 -11.45 -6.95 -11.87
C LYS A 76 -11.26 -8.39 -11.36
N LEU A 77 -10.29 -9.12 -11.93
CA LEU A 77 -10.00 -10.49 -11.51
C LEU A 77 -9.34 -10.54 -10.13
N TYR A 78 -8.51 -9.56 -9.79
CA TYR A 78 -7.85 -9.48 -8.49
C TYR A 78 -8.87 -9.15 -7.37
N ASP A 79 -9.76 -8.18 -7.58
CA ASP A 79 -10.86 -7.88 -6.66
C ASP A 79 -11.75 -9.12 -6.42
N GLY A 80 -12.18 -9.79 -7.49
CA GLY A 80 -12.98 -11.03 -7.38
C GLY A 80 -12.23 -12.16 -6.66
N MET A 81 -10.91 -12.25 -6.84
CA MET A 81 -10.07 -13.20 -6.09
C MET A 81 -9.99 -12.85 -4.60
N LEU A 82 -9.74 -11.58 -4.25
CA LEU A 82 -9.62 -11.12 -2.87
C LEU A 82 -10.90 -11.40 -2.06
N LYS A 83 -12.07 -11.16 -2.65
CA LYS A 83 -13.38 -11.43 -2.03
C LYS A 83 -13.54 -12.88 -1.58
N GLY A 84 -12.99 -13.85 -2.33
CA GLY A 84 -13.08 -15.27 -1.95
C GLY A 84 -11.95 -15.79 -1.05
N ILE A 85 -10.87 -15.03 -0.81
CA ILE A 85 -9.78 -15.46 0.09
C ILE A 85 -10.27 -15.54 1.55
N ARG A 86 -11.17 -14.63 1.95
CA ARG A 86 -11.76 -14.60 3.30
C ARG A 86 -13.20 -15.12 3.35
N ALA A 87 -13.73 -15.62 2.23
CA ALA A 87 -15.04 -16.25 2.18
C ALA A 87 -15.00 -17.68 2.75
N TYR A 88 -16.16 -18.18 3.18
CA TYR A 88 -16.30 -19.57 3.62
C TYR A 88 -15.94 -20.53 2.47
N PRO A 89 -15.10 -21.56 2.69
CA PRO A 89 -14.41 -22.31 1.63
C PRO A 89 -15.30 -23.37 0.97
N LEU A 90 -16.49 -22.99 0.52
CA LEU A 90 -17.41 -23.84 -0.22
C LEU A 90 -17.22 -23.60 -1.73
N ASN A 91 -16.90 -24.65 -2.48
CA ASN A 91 -16.59 -24.56 -3.91
C ASN A 91 -17.76 -25.03 -4.79
N PHE A 92 -18.90 -24.34 -4.72
CA PHE A 92 -20.01 -24.53 -5.67
C PHE A 92 -20.36 -23.23 -6.40
N PRO A 93 -20.88 -23.30 -7.64
CA PRO A 93 -21.27 -22.12 -8.42
C PRO A 93 -22.16 -21.16 -7.61
N GLY A 94 -21.87 -19.86 -7.69
CA GLY A 94 -22.58 -18.81 -6.92
C GLY A 94 -21.89 -18.37 -5.62
N THR A 95 -20.95 -19.15 -5.08
CA THR A 95 -20.19 -18.75 -3.89
C THR A 95 -19.01 -17.83 -4.21
N ALA A 96 -18.65 -16.96 -3.26
CA ALA A 96 -17.45 -16.13 -3.36
C ALA A 96 -16.15 -16.96 -3.44
N SER A 97 -16.08 -18.12 -2.78
CA SER A 97 -14.93 -19.01 -2.85
C SER A 97 -14.79 -19.66 -4.24
N HIS A 98 -15.89 -20.14 -4.84
CA HIS A 98 -15.88 -20.62 -6.22
C HIS A 98 -15.48 -19.52 -7.21
N HIS A 99 -16.06 -18.32 -7.09
CA HIS A 99 -15.73 -17.19 -7.93
C HIS A 99 -14.23 -16.83 -7.87
N ALA A 100 -13.65 -16.75 -6.66
CA ALA A 100 -12.22 -16.48 -6.51
C ALA A 100 -11.31 -17.56 -7.09
N ILE A 101 -11.72 -18.84 -7.06
CA ILE A 101 -10.99 -19.92 -7.73
C ILE A 101 -11.00 -19.71 -9.25
N GLN A 102 -12.12 -19.28 -9.84
CA GLN A 102 -12.19 -18.98 -11.27
C GLN A 102 -11.37 -17.73 -11.63
N CYS A 103 -11.45 -16.67 -10.84
CA CYS A 103 -10.65 -15.46 -11.03
C CYS A 103 -9.16 -15.77 -10.99
N ARG A 104 -8.71 -16.60 -10.04
CA ARG A 104 -7.32 -17.04 -9.97
C ARG A 104 -6.87 -17.81 -11.21
N LYS A 105 -7.69 -18.71 -11.75
CA LYS A 105 -7.34 -19.45 -13.00
C LYS A 105 -7.11 -18.49 -14.17
N LYS A 106 -7.96 -17.46 -14.27
CA LYS A 106 -7.83 -16.41 -15.30
C LYS A 106 -6.59 -15.54 -15.09
N LEU A 107 -6.31 -15.11 -13.85
CA LEU A 107 -5.08 -14.40 -13.49
C LEU A 107 -3.84 -15.21 -13.87
N GLU A 108 -3.81 -16.50 -13.53
CA GLU A 108 -2.69 -17.39 -13.86
C GLU A 108 -2.49 -17.52 -15.37
N ALA A 109 -3.57 -17.60 -16.16
CA ALA A 109 -3.48 -17.65 -17.61
C ALA A 109 -2.88 -16.36 -18.20
N ILE A 110 -3.29 -15.18 -17.72
CA ILE A 110 -2.74 -13.89 -18.15
C ILE A 110 -1.25 -13.82 -17.81
N PHE A 111 -0.85 -14.07 -16.55
CA PHE A 111 0.56 -14.03 -16.14
C PHE A 111 1.42 -15.06 -16.89
N ARG A 112 0.86 -16.23 -17.26
CA ARG A 112 1.56 -17.22 -18.06
C ARG A 112 1.85 -16.71 -19.46
N VAL A 113 0.89 -16.06 -20.12
CA VAL A 113 1.11 -15.45 -21.45
C VAL A 113 2.19 -14.37 -21.38
N GLU A 114 2.12 -13.48 -20.40
CA GLU A 114 3.11 -12.40 -20.24
C GLU A 114 4.51 -12.92 -19.88
N LEU A 115 4.59 -13.99 -19.09
CA LEU A 115 5.86 -14.67 -18.82
C LEU A 115 6.48 -15.30 -20.07
N GLU A 116 5.68 -15.95 -20.92
CA GLU A 116 6.16 -16.57 -22.16
C GLU A 116 6.52 -15.54 -23.25
N LYS A 117 5.91 -14.35 -23.25
CA LYS A 117 6.36 -13.21 -24.08
C LYS A 117 7.74 -12.72 -23.63
N LYS A 118 7.93 -12.47 -22.33
CA LYS A 118 9.22 -12.05 -21.77
C LYS A 118 10.37 -13.03 -22.05
N LYS A 119 10.11 -14.35 -22.01
CA LYS A 119 11.09 -15.37 -22.38
C LYS A 119 11.51 -15.34 -23.85
N LYS A 120 10.67 -14.80 -24.74
CA LYS A 120 10.96 -14.68 -26.19
C LYS A 120 11.60 -13.34 -26.55
N GLU A 121 11.50 -12.34 -25.68
CA GLU A 121 12.02 -10.98 -25.87
C GLU A 121 13.47 -10.81 -25.35
N GLU A 122 14.02 -11.80 -24.63
CA GLU A 122 15.42 -11.78 -24.12
C GLU A 122 16.51 -11.97 -25.21
N GLU A 123 16.17 -12.11 -26.49
CA GLU A 123 17.14 -12.28 -27.58
C GLU A 123 17.26 -11.10 -28.56
N GLN A 124 16.54 -9.99 -28.39
CA GLN A 124 16.69 -8.83 -29.29
C GLN A 124 16.17 -7.54 -28.65
N SER A 125 17.07 -6.64 -28.22
CA SER A 125 17.07 -5.23 -28.63
C SER A 125 18.10 -4.41 -27.85
N ASN A 126 18.84 -3.63 -28.62
CA ASN A 126 19.76 -2.58 -28.24
C ASN A 126 19.14 -1.27 -28.78
N ARG A 127 18.89 -0.25 -27.93
CA ARG A 127 19.01 1.22 -28.18
C ARG A 127 17.96 2.16 -27.53
N VAL A 128 18.50 3.37 -27.34
CA VAL A 128 18.10 4.69 -26.80
C VAL A 128 17.05 5.46 -27.63
N GLY A 129 16.29 6.38 -27.00
CA GLY A 129 15.61 7.52 -27.65
C GLY A 129 14.62 8.31 -26.75
N THR A 130 14.59 9.65 -26.88
CA THR A 130 14.07 10.77 -26.04
C THR A 130 12.66 11.32 -26.37
N THR A 131 12.00 12.11 -25.48
CA THR A 131 11.53 13.53 -25.71
C THR A 131 10.57 14.14 -24.65
N ASN A 132 10.86 15.42 -24.31
CA ASN A 132 10.09 16.66 -23.95
C ASN A 132 9.08 16.81 -22.78
N ASP A 133 9.14 18.02 -22.19
CA ASP A 133 8.80 18.51 -20.84
C ASP A 133 7.39 19.17 -20.71
N LEU A 134 6.83 19.12 -19.49
CA LEU A 134 5.52 19.58 -19.01
C LEU A 134 5.54 21.00 -18.38
N MET A 135 6.66 21.72 -18.47
CA MET A 135 6.84 23.05 -17.86
C MET A 135 6.04 24.18 -18.55
N ASP A 136 5.67 24.03 -19.83
CA ASP A 136 4.90 25.05 -20.57
C ASP A 136 3.41 25.09 -20.18
N GLY A 137 2.91 24.05 -19.50
CA GLY A 137 1.49 23.94 -19.12
C GLY A 137 1.11 24.55 -17.77
N LEU A 138 2.08 25.04 -16.98
CA LEU A 138 1.87 25.39 -15.56
C LEU A 138 1.82 26.90 -15.26
N MET A 139 1.94 27.77 -16.27
CA MET A 139 2.02 29.23 -16.06
C MET A 139 0.68 30.00 -16.12
N GLN A 140 -0.49 29.34 -16.12
CA GLN A 140 -1.76 30.06 -16.37
C GLN A 140 -2.98 29.58 -15.56
N MET A 141 -2.94 29.56 -14.23
CA MET A 141 -4.20 29.43 -13.48
C MET A 141 -4.19 30.23 -12.16
N ILE A 142 -5.23 31.06 -12.03
CA ILE A 142 -5.74 31.71 -10.82
C ILE A 142 -7.20 31.23 -10.72
N ASP A 143 -7.73 30.97 -9.53
CA ASP A 143 -9.15 30.63 -9.39
C ASP A 143 -10.05 31.81 -9.76
N GLU A 144 -11.29 31.50 -10.17
CA GLU A 144 -12.19 32.51 -10.75
C GLU A 144 -12.87 33.41 -9.69
N GLU A 145 -12.63 33.20 -8.39
CA GLU A 145 -13.51 33.75 -7.34
C GLU A 145 -12.81 34.35 -6.10
N GLY A 146 -11.49 34.22 -5.94
CA GLY A 146 -10.70 35.05 -5.02
C GLY A 146 -11.02 34.89 -3.51
N ASN A 147 -11.56 33.74 -3.09
CA ASN A 147 -12.08 33.55 -1.72
C ASN A 147 -11.10 32.81 -0.77
N GLN A 148 -11.21 33.09 0.53
CA GLN A 148 -10.43 32.46 1.61
C GLN A 148 -11.25 31.44 2.42
N LEU A 149 -10.53 30.47 3.01
CA LEU A 149 -11.03 29.29 3.75
C LEU A 149 -11.57 29.61 5.17
N SER A 150 -12.43 28.75 5.70
CA SER A 150 -13.10 28.80 7.03
C SER A 150 -12.31 28.14 8.18
N ASP A 151 -12.66 28.43 9.43
CA ASP A 151 -11.92 28.00 10.64
C ASP A 151 -11.81 26.48 10.85
N GLN A 152 -12.79 25.69 10.39
CA GLN A 152 -12.71 24.23 10.44
C GLN A 152 -11.76 23.69 9.35
N GLU A 153 -11.77 24.33 8.17
CA GLU A 153 -10.81 24.05 7.11
C GLU A 153 -9.39 24.45 7.54
N VAL A 154 -9.23 25.50 8.35
CA VAL A 154 -7.93 25.89 8.92
C VAL A 154 -7.38 24.79 9.84
N LEU A 155 -8.21 24.17 10.68
CA LEU A 155 -7.79 23.09 11.59
C LEU A 155 -7.43 21.79 10.86
N ASP A 156 -8.23 21.40 9.85
CA ASP A 156 -7.94 20.24 9.00
C ASP A 156 -6.70 20.47 8.10
N ASN A 157 -6.41 21.73 7.78
CA ASN A 157 -5.20 22.11 7.07
C ASN A 157 -3.95 22.16 7.95
N ILE A 158 -3.99 22.27 9.29
CA ILE A 158 -2.75 22.37 10.10
C ILE A 158 -1.86 21.14 9.95
N ILE A 159 -2.42 19.92 9.93
CA ILE A 159 -1.64 18.69 9.69
C ILE A 159 -1.13 18.66 8.24
N SER A 160 -1.97 19.05 7.27
CA SER A 160 -1.59 19.20 5.86
C SER A 160 -0.55 20.30 5.63
N LEU A 161 -0.49 21.33 6.48
CA LEU A 161 0.45 22.44 6.42
C LEU A 161 1.79 22.05 7.05
N ILE A 162 1.82 21.24 8.12
CA ILE A 162 3.07 20.71 8.68
C ILE A 162 3.69 19.69 7.70
N ILE A 163 2.87 18.79 7.16
CA ILE A 163 3.27 17.89 6.05
C ILE A 163 3.68 18.74 4.85
N GLY A 164 2.88 19.74 4.50
CA GLY A 164 3.07 20.61 3.34
C GLY A 164 4.34 21.44 3.44
N GLU A 165 4.70 21.96 4.61
CA GLU A 165 5.92 22.76 4.82
C GLU A 165 7.17 21.89 4.67
N GLU A 166 7.20 20.73 5.34
CA GLU A 166 8.30 19.75 5.21
C GLU A 166 8.44 19.29 3.75
N ASN A 167 7.33 18.90 3.12
CA ASN A 167 7.32 18.42 1.76
C ASN A 167 7.63 19.52 0.75
N LEU A 168 7.17 20.76 0.96
CA LEU A 168 7.49 21.90 0.10
C LEU A 168 8.97 22.28 0.23
N ALA A 169 9.55 22.20 1.43
CA ALA A 169 10.98 22.39 1.65
C ALA A 169 11.79 21.33 0.89
N MET A 170 11.34 20.07 0.88
CA MET A 170 11.95 19.02 0.06
C MET A 170 11.73 19.24 -1.44
N TRP A 171 10.54 19.67 -1.84
CA TRP A 171 10.22 20.00 -3.23
C TRP A 171 11.11 21.12 -3.79
N LYS A 172 11.45 22.12 -2.98
CA LYS A 172 12.38 23.20 -3.36
C LYS A 172 13.83 22.74 -3.46
N LYS A 173 14.21 21.66 -2.76
CA LYS A 173 15.59 21.13 -2.70
C LYS A 173 15.86 20.02 -3.72
N LYS A 174 14.83 19.29 -4.17
CA LYS A 174 14.98 18.16 -5.08
C LYS A 174 15.68 18.59 -6.38
N LYS A 175 16.45 17.67 -6.98
CA LYS A 175 17.07 17.87 -8.29
C LYS A 175 16.22 17.16 -9.33
N GLY A 176 15.45 17.93 -10.10
CA GLY A 176 14.53 17.42 -11.13
C GLY A 176 13.08 17.29 -10.66
N ASP A 177 12.29 16.47 -11.34
CA ASP A 177 10.84 16.40 -11.12
C ASP A 177 10.42 15.54 -9.92
N PHE A 178 11.30 14.65 -9.46
CA PHE A 178 10.99 13.58 -8.50
C PHE A 178 11.91 13.58 -7.29
N ILE A 179 11.37 13.27 -6.11
CA ILE A 179 12.15 13.02 -4.89
C ILE A 179 12.83 11.64 -4.92
N THR A 180 13.99 11.50 -4.29
CA THR A 180 14.70 10.22 -4.17
C THR A 180 14.35 9.47 -2.87
N ILE A 181 14.85 8.25 -2.70
CA ILE A 181 14.67 7.49 -1.46
C ILE A 181 15.39 8.16 -0.28
N GLU A 182 16.51 8.84 -0.55
CA GLU A 182 17.22 9.65 0.43
C GLU A 182 16.38 10.84 0.86
N ASP A 183 15.72 11.54 -0.09
CA ASP A 183 14.80 12.63 0.24
C ASP A 183 13.62 12.14 1.12
N VAL A 184 13.05 10.97 0.81
CA VAL A 184 11.99 10.35 1.61
C VAL A 184 12.44 10.08 3.06
N SER A 185 13.70 9.72 3.27
CA SER A 185 14.23 9.47 4.62
C SER A 185 14.33 10.74 5.48
N GLU A 186 14.42 11.91 4.85
CA GLU A 186 14.46 13.22 5.51
C GLU A 186 13.07 13.77 5.83
N LEU A 187 11.99 13.20 5.27
CA LEU A 187 10.59 13.56 5.56
C LEU A 187 10.11 13.02 6.92
N LYS A 188 10.72 13.50 8.00
CA LYS A 188 10.50 13.03 9.38
C LYS A 188 9.04 13.06 9.79
N TYR A 189 8.32 14.16 9.57
CA TYR A 189 6.91 14.26 9.96
C TYR A 189 6.02 13.40 9.07
N THR A 190 6.23 13.44 7.75
CA THR A 190 5.52 12.60 6.79
C THR A 190 5.67 11.11 7.14
N ASN A 191 6.85 10.68 7.56
CA ASN A 191 7.09 9.30 7.99
C ASN A 191 6.32 8.93 9.27
N LYS A 192 6.09 9.87 10.20
CA LYS A 192 5.19 9.64 11.35
C LYS A 192 3.74 9.46 10.88
N VAL A 193 3.30 10.27 9.92
CA VAL A 193 1.96 10.20 9.34
C VAL A 193 1.76 8.87 8.61
N VAL A 194 2.78 8.37 7.90
CA VAL A 194 2.81 7.04 7.28
C VAL A 194 2.59 5.94 8.31
N GLU A 195 3.35 5.92 9.42
CA GLU A 195 3.18 4.90 10.46
C GLU A 195 1.78 4.98 11.11
N GLU A 196 1.28 6.18 11.38
CA GLU A 196 -0.05 6.35 11.99
C GLU A 196 -1.18 5.94 11.04
N THR A 197 -1.03 6.21 9.74
CA THR A 197 -1.96 5.76 8.71
C THR A 197 -2.00 4.24 8.65
N ILE A 198 -0.84 3.59 8.62
CA ILE A 198 -0.76 2.11 8.58
C ILE A 198 -1.33 1.50 9.87
N ARG A 199 -1.06 2.09 11.04
CA ARG A 199 -1.61 1.67 12.34
C ARG A 199 -3.14 1.77 12.32
N SER A 200 -3.67 2.92 11.93
CA SER A 200 -5.11 3.23 12.00
C SER A 200 -5.90 2.43 10.99
N ALA A 201 -5.39 2.32 9.75
CA ALA A 201 -6.03 1.58 8.67
C ALA A 201 -6.21 0.10 9.00
N ASN A 202 -5.35 -0.50 9.84
CA ASN A 202 -5.50 -1.87 10.35
C ASN A 202 -5.82 -2.91 9.25
N VAL A 203 -5.14 -2.78 8.10
CA VAL A 203 -5.42 -3.54 6.87
C VAL A 203 -5.40 -5.05 7.13
N SER A 204 -4.41 -5.52 7.89
CA SER A 204 -4.36 -6.89 8.38
C SER A 204 -4.97 -6.98 9.78
N GLY A 205 -6.25 -7.39 9.86
CA GLY A 205 -6.95 -7.50 11.15
C GLY A 205 -6.42 -8.64 12.03
N PHE A 206 -6.01 -9.76 11.42
CA PHE A 206 -5.53 -10.95 12.12
C PHE A 206 -4.66 -11.84 11.22
N ILE A 207 -3.88 -12.71 11.85
CA ILE A 207 -3.06 -13.73 11.18
C ILE A 207 -3.26 -15.09 11.83
N PHE A 208 -3.12 -16.16 11.05
CA PHE A 208 -3.24 -17.53 11.53
C PHE A 208 -1.88 -18.15 11.81
N ARG A 209 -1.82 -18.99 12.84
CA ARG A 209 -0.69 -19.88 13.16
C ARG A 209 -1.21 -21.28 13.47
N LEU A 210 -0.37 -22.28 13.22
CA LEU A 210 -0.59 -23.65 13.65
C LEU A 210 0.40 -23.96 14.77
N VAL A 211 -0.10 -24.50 15.87
CA VAL A 211 0.71 -24.89 17.03
C VAL A 211 1.44 -26.18 16.71
N THR A 212 2.77 -26.15 16.61
CA THR A 212 3.59 -27.31 16.21
C THR A 212 4.01 -28.20 17.38
N LYS A 213 4.07 -27.62 18.58
CA LYS A 213 4.29 -28.28 19.86
C LYS A 213 3.38 -27.63 20.89
N GLU A 214 2.92 -28.39 21.88
CA GLU A 214 2.15 -27.82 22.98
C GLU A 214 2.96 -26.69 23.64
N VAL A 215 2.28 -25.60 23.97
CA VAL A 215 2.87 -24.45 24.65
C VAL A 215 1.96 -24.01 25.79
N GLU A 216 2.56 -23.49 26.86
CA GLU A 216 1.84 -22.77 27.89
C GLU A 216 2.09 -21.26 27.73
N TYR A 217 1.04 -20.46 27.78
CA TYR A 217 1.14 -19.01 27.69
C TYR A 217 0.19 -18.36 28.70
N LYS A 218 0.75 -17.59 29.66
CA LYS A 218 -0.02 -16.94 30.74
C LYS A 218 -0.97 -17.91 31.47
N GLY A 219 -0.51 -19.13 31.76
CA GLY A 219 -1.30 -20.18 32.42
C GLY A 219 -2.28 -20.93 31.51
N TYR A 220 -2.42 -20.53 30.23
CA TYR A 220 -3.22 -21.27 29.25
C TYR A 220 -2.38 -22.30 28.52
N ARG A 221 -2.81 -23.57 28.56
CA ARG A 221 -2.24 -24.63 27.72
C ARG A 221 -2.86 -24.56 26.32
N ILE A 222 -2.01 -24.44 25.31
CA ILE A 222 -2.39 -24.40 23.91
C ILE A 222 -1.89 -25.70 23.25
N PRO A 223 -2.78 -26.66 22.97
CA PRO A 223 -2.38 -27.97 22.48
C PRO A 223 -1.75 -27.93 21.09
N LYS A 224 -0.90 -28.92 20.82
CA LYS A 224 -0.39 -29.19 19.46
C LYS A 224 -1.56 -29.34 18.47
N ASN A 225 -1.34 -28.86 17.24
CA ASN A 225 -2.27 -28.85 16.11
C ASN A 225 -3.45 -27.87 16.22
N TRP A 226 -3.55 -27.09 17.29
CA TRP A 226 -4.53 -26.01 17.35
C TRP A 226 -4.18 -24.90 16.36
N LYS A 227 -5.23 -24.30 15.77
CA LYS A 227 -5.11 -23.06 15.00
C LYS A 227 -5.25 -21.89 15.94
N VAL A 228 -4.26 -21.00 15.95
CA VAL A 228 -4.26 -19.78 16.75
C VAL A 228 -4.47 -18.59 15.82
N ILE A 229 -5.39 -17.72 16.21
CA ILE A 229 -5.62 -16.44 15.56
C ILE A 229 -4.92 -15.38 16.41
N ILE A 230 -3.95 -14.69 15.82
CA ILE A 230 -3.34 -13.51 16.45
C ILE A 230 -4.11 -12.30 15.95
N TRP A 231 -4.83 -11.65 16.86
CA TRP A 231 -5.65 -10.48 16.54
C TRP A 231 -4.80 -9.21 16.57
N LEU A 232 -4.29 -8.81 15.41
CA LEU A 232 -3.39 -7.66 15.27
C LEU A 232 -4.12 -6.34 15.54
N ARG A 233 -5.36 -6.19 15.04
CA ARG A 233 -6.15 -4.97 15.26
C ARG A 233 -6.35 -4.65 16.74
N TYR A 234 -6.60 -5.68 17.57
CA TYR A 234 -6.72 -5.50 19.02
C TYR A 234 -5.46 -4.84 19.62
N LEU A 235 -4.27 -5.22 19.17
CA LEU A 235 -3.03 -4.61 19.67
C LEU A 235 -2.97 -3.11 19.37
N HIS A 236 -3.38 -2.72 18.17
CA HIS A 236 -3.30 -1.33 17.71
C HIS A 236 -4.42 -0.44 18.26
N THR A 237 -5.57 -1.02 18.63
CA THR A 237 -6.72 -0.29 19.18
C THR A 237 -6.85 -0.39 20.70
N ASN A 238 -5.92 -1.06 21.39
CA ASN A 238 -5.95 -1.21 22.85
C ASN A 238 -5.27 0.00 23.53
N THR A 239 -5.99 0.62 24.48
CA THR A 239 -5.54 1.77 25.27
C THR A 239 -4.33 1.45 26.17
N GLU A 240 -4.10 0.18 26.52
CA GLU A 240 -2.89 -0.25 27.24
C GLU A 240 -1.61 -0.20 26.38
N ASN A 241 -1.77 -0.17 25.04
CA ASN A 241 -0.67 -0.17 24.07
C ASN A 241 -0.45 1.21 23.46
N PHE A 242 -1.54 1.95 23.22
CA PHE A 242 -1.53 3.25 22.55
C PHE A 242 -2.52 4.18 23.26
N GLU A 243 -2.05 5.33 23.73
CA GLU A 243 -2.92 6.39 24.25
C GLU A 243 -3.84 6.90 23.13
N ASP A 244 -5.13 7.07 23.45
CA ASP A 244 -6.21 7.41 22.54
C ASP A 244 -6.06 6.74 21.15
N PRO A 245 -6.22 5.40 21.08
CA PRO A 245 -5.81 4.64 19.92
C PRO A 245 -6.73 4.81 18.72
N LEU A 246 -7.90 5.43 18.91
CA LEU A 246 -8.85 5.72 17.84
C LEU A 246 -8.64 7.12 17.25
N CYS A 247 -7.94 8.00 17.96
CA CYS A 247 -7.50 9.27 17.43
C CYS A 247 -6.28 9.08 16.50
N PHE A 248 -6.33 9.74 15.35
CA PHE A 248 -5.20 9.79 14.43
C PHE A 248 -4.17 10.80 14.97
N ASN A 249 -3.07 10.30 15.51
CA ASN A 249 -2.06 11.15 16.14
C ASN A 249 -0.64 10.76 15.67
N PRO A 250 -0.07 11.46 14.67
CA PRO A 250 1.32 11.24 14.23
C PRO A 250 2.37 11.49 15.33
N GLU A 251 2.11 12.38 16.28
CA GLU A 251 3.08 12.71 17.34
C GLU A 251 3.38 11.53 18.27
N ARG A 252 2.53 10.49 18.29
CA ARG A 252 2.82 9.27 19.06
C ARG A 252 4.13 8.60 18.64
N TRP A 253 4.59 8.85 17.41
CA TRP A 253 5.81 8.27 16.84
C TRP A 253 7.07 9.08 17.20
N ASN A 254 6.97 10.07 18.08
CA ASN A 254 8.14 10.69 18.73
C ASN A 254 8.91 9.69 19.60
N VAL A 255 8.22 8.64 20.06
CA VAL A 255 8.81 7.52 20.79
C VAL A 255 8.54 6.22 20.03
N PRO A 256 9.49 5.26 20.04
CA PRO A 256 9.24 3.96 19.46
C PRO A 256 8.09 3.25 20.19
N ALA A 257 7.23 2.56 19.43
CA ALA A 257 6.21 1.71 20.02
C ALA A 257 6.83 0.62 20.90
N ARG A 258 6.12 0.27 21.98
CA ARG A 258 6.53 -0.81 22.88
C ARG A 258 6.74 -2.12 22.08
N PRO A 259 7.82 -2.87 22.32
CA PRO A 259 8.05 -4.13 21.62
C PRO A 259 6.84 -5.06 21.69
N GLY A 260 6.42 -5.57 20.53
CA GLY A 260 5.28 -6.48 20.41
C GLY A 260 3.89 -5.84 20.37
N THR A 261 3.77 -4.51 20.48
CA THR A 261 2.46 -3.82 20.39
C THR A 261 2.14 -3.27 19.01
N TYR A 262 3.16 -3.02 18.18
CA TYR A 262 3.03 -2.53 16.82
C TYR A 262 3.39 -3.62 15.80
N LEU A 263 2.38 -4.33 15.30
CA LEU A 263 2.53 -5.51 14.43
C LEU A 263 1.76 -5.35 13.11
N VAL A 264 1.69 -4.14 12.55
CA VAL A 264 0.99 -3.83 11.30
C VAL A 264 1.44 -4.64 10.09
N PHE A 265 2.70 -5.07 10.09
CA PHE A 265 3.29 -5.95 9.08
C PHE A 265 3.51 -7.38 9.59
N GLY A 266 2.89 -7.74 10.72
CA GLY A 266 3.19 -8.96 11.46
C GLY A 266 4.54 -8.88 12.16
N GLY A 267 5.19 -10.03 12.35
CA GLY A 267 6.48 -10.11 13.04
C GLY A 267 7.18 -11.45 12.83
N GLY A 268 8.44 -11.50 13.28
CA GLY A 268 9.31 -12.67 13.17
C GLY A 268 9.69 -13.00 11.71
N PRO A 269 10.04 -14.27 11.39
CA PRO A 269 10.47 -14.69 10.05
C PRO A 269 9.42 -14.49 8.94
N ARG A 270 8.17 -14.19 9.32
CA ARG A 270 7.02 -13.98 8.44
C ARG A 270 6.58 -12.51 8.38
N ILE A 271 7.38 -11.57 8.91
CA ILE A 271 7.13 -10.14 8.74
C ILE A 271 6.97 -9.82 7.24
N CYS A 272 6.04 -8.94 6.89
CA CYS A 272 5.70 -8.61 5.51
C CYS A 272 6.94 -8.29 4.68
N ALA A 273 7.05 -8.94 3.52
CA ALA A 273 8.18 -8.73 2.63
C ALA A 273 8.19 -7.35 1.98
N GLY A 274 7.01 -6.76 1.72
CA GLY A 274 6.89 -5.43 1.09
C GLY A 274 6.74 -4.28 2.09
N ASN A 275 7.17 -4.42 3.35
CA ASN A 275 6.93 -3.39 4.36
C ASN A 275 7.66 -2.06 4.06
N MET A 276 8.90 -2.11 3.55
CA MET A 276 9.66 -0.90 3.19
C MET A 276 9.08 -0.26 1.94
N LEU A 277 8.74 -1.08 0.94
CA LEU A 277 8.07 -0.64 -0.28
C LEU A 277 6.73 0.06 0.01
N ALA A 278 5.89 -0.49 0.89
CA ALA A 278 4.60 0.11 1.25
C ALA A 278 4.77 1.48 1.92
N ARG A 279 5.72 1.61 2.85
CA ARG A 279 6.04 2.88 3.51
C ARG A 279 6.54 3.93 2.52
N MET A 280 7.48 3.53 1.66
CA MET A 280 8.05 4.39 0.63
C MET A 280 6.97 4.90 -0.33
N GLN A 281 6.11 4.01 -0.84
CA GLN A 281 5.02 4.40 -1.75
C GLN A 281 4.03 5.36 -1.08
N LEU A 282 3.69 5.13 0.19
CA LEU A 282 2.79 6.02 0.94
C LEU A 282 3.44 7.39 1.20
N ALA A 283 4.72 7.42 1.59
CA ALA A 283 5.44 8.67 1.81
C ALA A 283 5.54 9.51 0.53
N ILE A 284 5.90 8.88 -0.60
CA ILE A 284 5.97 9.54 -1.91
C ILE A 284 4.60 10.06 -2.34
N LEU A 285 3.53 9.27 -2.13
CA LEU A 285 2.17 9.70 -2.44
C LEU A 285 1.77 10.93 -1.59
N LEU A 286 1.99 10.88 -0.27
CA LEU A 286 1.68 11.99 0.63
C LEU A 286 2.48 13.25 0.28
N HIS A 287 3.76 13.08 -0.08
CA HIS A 287 4.60 14.18 -0.55
C HIS A 287 3.96 14.89 -1.75
N HIS A 288 3.69 14.15 -2.83
CA HIS A 288 3.15 14.73 -4.06
C HIS A 288 1.73 15.30 -3.88
N LEU A 289 0.89 14.67 -3.06
CA LEU A 289 -0.42 15.21 -2.74
C LEU A 289 -0.30 16.54 -2.00
N SER A 290 0.45 16.59 -0.91
CA SER A 290 0.55 17.76 -0.02
C SER A 290 1.15 19.02 -0.67
N VAL A 291 1.99 18.86 -1.69
CA VAL A 291 2.64 20.01 -2.36
C VAL A 291 1.93 20.46 -3.64
N GLY A 292 1.11 19.59 -4.23
CA GLY A 292 0.51 19.82 -5.54
C GLY A 292 -1.00 20.06 -5.53
N TYR A 293 -1.67 19.65 -4.46
CA TYR A 293 -3.13 19.57 -4.44
C TYR A 293 -3.71 19.95 -3.07
N LYS A 294 -4.88 20.59 -3.10
CA LYS A 294 -5.86 20.55 -2.01
C LYS A 294 -6.84 19.44 -2.32
N TRP A 295 -7.38 18.80 -1.28
CA TRP A 295 -8.36 17.74 -1.46
C TRP A 295 -9.39 17.72 -0.35
N GLU A 296 -10.59 17.30 -0.70
CA GLU A 296 -11.72 17.14 0.21
C GLU A 296 -12.41 15.80 -0.05
N LEU A 297 -12.83 15.15 1.03
CA LEU A 297 -13.62 13.93 0.94
C LEU A 297 -15.07 14.34 0.63
N LEU A 298 -15.64 13.83 -0.46
CA LEU A 298 -17.01 14.20 -0.87
C LEU A 298 -18.08 13.67 0.10
N ASN A 299 -17.76 12.62 0.85
CA ASN A 299 -18.64 12.03 1.85
C ASN A 299 -17.85 11.70 3.14
N PRO A 300 -17.73 12.65 4.08
CA PRO A 300 -17.01 12.42 5.34
C PRO A 300 -17.69 11.40 6.27
N ASP A 301 -19.00 11.16 6.10
CA ASP A 301 -19.79 10.25 6.93
C ASP A 301 -19.82 8.80 6.39
N ALA A 302 -18.97 8.49 5.41
CA ALA A 302 -18.87 7.17 4.82
C ALA A 302 -18.57 6.08 5.87
N LYS A 303 -19.46 5.09 5.97
CA LYS A 303 -19.27 3.96 6.90
C LYS A 303 -18.08 3.11 6.47
N MET A 304 -17.37 2.57 7.45
CA MET A 304 -16.27 1.63 7.20
C MET A 304 -16.77 0.18 7.13
N ILE A 305 -16.42 -0.51 6.05
CA ILE A 305 -16.52 -1.97 5.92
C ILE A 305 -15.22 -2.56 6.44
N TYR A 306 -15.28 -3.47 7.41
CA TYR A 306 -14.07 -4.04 8.03
C TYR A 306 -13.64 -5.40 7.48
N LEU A 307 -14.51 -6.07 6.70
CA LEU A 307 -14.29 -7.38 6.11
C LEU A 307 -14.59 -7.36 4.60
N PRO A 308 -13.74 -7.94 3.73
CA PRO A 308 -12.53 -8.68 4.08
C PRO A 308 -11.43 -7.78 4.62
N ASN A 309 -11.21 -6.57 4.11
CA ASN A 309 -10.30 -5.56 4.67
C ASN A 309 -11.06 -4.26 4.96
N PRO A 310 -10.54 -3.39 5.86
CA PRO A 310 -11.04 -2.04 6.05
C PRO A 310 -11.08 -1.24 4.74
N ALA A 311 -12.26 -0.74 4.38
CA ALA A 311 -12.46 0.19 3.27
C ALA A 311 -13.72 1.04 3.52
N PRO A 312 -13.74 2.31 3.08
CA PRO A 312 -14.96 3.11 3.03
C PRO A 312 -16.01 2.44 2.13
N ALA A 313 -17.27 2.43 2.57
CA ALA A 313 -18.36 1.73 1.87
C ALA A 313 -18.66 2.31 0.47
N ASP A 314 -18.34 3.59 0.27
CA ASP A 314 -18.50 4.33 -0.98
C ASP A 314 -17.21 4.41 -1.81
N GLY A 315 -16.11 3.84 -1.31
CA GLY A 315 -14.81 3.91 -1.98
C GLY A 315 -14.00 5.19 -1.75
N ALA A 316 -14.47 6.10 -0.86
CA ALA A 316 -13.85 7.40 -0.56
C ALA A 316 -13.58 8.25 -1.81
N GLU A 317 -14.66 8.77 -2.40
CA GLU A 317 -14.55 9.74 -3.49
C GLU A 317 -14.00 11.07 -2.97
N ILE A 318 -12.97 11.58 -3.64
CA ILE A 318 -12.22 12.77 -3.22
C ILE A 318 -12.22 13.76 -4.39
N ALA A 319 -12.55 15.03 -4.10
CA ALA A 319 -12.33 16.13 -5.02
C ALA A 319 -10.93 16.70 -4.80
N PHE A 320 -10.25 17.04 -5.90
CA PHE A 320 -8.90 17.60 -5.89
C PHE A 320 -8.89 18.92 -6.65
N SER A 321 -8.21 19.92 -6.09
CA SER A 321 -7.86 21.18 -6.76
C SER A 321 -6.36 21.39 -6.68
N LYS A 322 -5.74 21.95 -7.74
CA LYS A 322 -4.31 22.26 -7.70
C LYS A 322 -4.05 23.44 -6.77
N ILE A 323 -2.89 23.43 -6.09
CA ILE A 323 -2.39 24.57 -5.31
C ILE A 323 -1.73 25.60 -6.22
#